data_AF-A0A1G2Z5B4-F1
#
_entry.id   AF-A0A1G2Z5B4-F1
#
_cell.length_a   1.000
_cell.length_b   1.000
_cell.length_c   1.000
_cell.angle_alpha   90.00
_cell.angle_beta   90.00
_cell.angle_gamma   90.00
#
_symmetry.space_group_name_H-M   'P 1'
#
loop_
_entity.id
_entity.type
_entity.pdbx_description
1 polymer ?
#
loop_
_entity_poly.entity_id
_entity_poly.type
_entity_poly.pdbx_seq_one_letter_code
_entity_poly.pdbx_strand_id
1 'polypeptide(L)'
;MLTNRCNLRCRHCRLAGRGEKDLAFGEITRVIDSYYQQGGRCLYLEGGEPFLWRDGTYGIEHIVEYARGVGYLAVIIYTNGTISLETSADTVFISIDGLQETHDYLRGPSFDRIMENIDRSGHSSLFINFTINRRNQAELEAFCSYVDGLEHIRGTFFYFHTPYYGHDELYIEPAERAAILHQLLEYKRRYRILNSRAGLKSALRNDWKRPLDVCSVYEKGETYRCCRYRGDAELCRNCGYLSYAEIDQTLKLKPSAILNALKYF
;
A
#
# COMPACT_ATOMS: atom_id res chain seq x y z
N MET A 1 11.33 -3.60 -3.23
CA MET A 1 10.58 -4.13 -4.39
C MET A 1 11.20 -5.44 -4.84
N LEU A 2 10.43 -6.53 -4.85
CA LEU A 2 10.93 -7.88 -5.09
C LEU A 2 11.09 -8.23 -6.57
N THR A 3 10.09 -7.86 -7.38
CA THR A 3 10.00 -8.19 -8.80
C THR A 3 9.35 -7.05 -9.56
N ASN A 4 9.59 -6.96 -10.87
CA ASN A 4 8.79 -6.16 -11.79
C ASN A 4 7.71 -6.96 -12.55
N ARG A 5 7.67 -8.29 -12.36
CA ARG A 5 6.67 -9.16 -12.99
C ARG A 5 5.32 -8.94 -12.32
N CYS A 6 4.29 -8.76 -13.14
CA CYS A 6 2.91 -8.62 -12.68
C CYS A 6 1.99 -9.31 -13.67
N ASN A 7 0.98 -10.00 -13.15
CA ASN A 7 -0.05 -10.67 -13.93
C ASN A 7 -1.24 -9.75 -14.27
N LEU A 8 -1.19 -8.47 -13.86
CA LEU A 8 -2.14 -7.42 -14.25
C LEU A 8 -1.44 -6.30 -15.02
N ARG A 9 -2.22 -5.53 -15.77
CA ARG A 9 -1.76 -4.35 -16.54
C ARG A 9 -2.57 -3.11 -16.15
N CYS A 10 -2.49 -2.74 -14.88
CA CYS A 10 -3.29 -1.64 -14.33
C CYS A 10 -2.99 -0.32 -15.03
N ARG A 11 -4.04 0.46 -15.35
CA ARG A 11 -3.94 1.72 -16.11
C ARG A 11 -3.05 2.77 -15.43
N HIS A 12 -3.08 2.82 -14.11
CA HIS A 12 -2.32 3.77 -13.28
C HIS A 12 -0.90 3.27 -12.94
N CYS A 13 -0.51 2.07 -13.39
CA CYS A 13 0.74 1.44 -13.02
C CYS A 13 1.68 1.30 -14.23
N ARG A 14 2.87 1.92 -14.18
CA ARG A 14 3.88 1.81 -15.25
C ARG A 14 4.97 0.78 -14.97
N LEU A 15 4.60 -0.39 -14.46
CA LEU A 15 5.53 -1.52 -14.30
C LEU A 15 5.91 -2.16 -15.64
N ALA A 16 4.99 -2.21 -16.60
CA ALA A 16 5.19 -2.88 -17.89
C ALA A 16 6.40 -2.34 -18.70
N GLY A 17 6.84 -1.11 -18.46
CA GLY A 17 8.01 -0.52 -19.12
C GLY A 17 9.36 -0.76 -18.43
N ARG A 18 9.42 -1.51 -17.33
CA ARG A 18 10.59 -1.57 -16.44
C ARG A 18 11.49 -2.81 -16.60
N GLY A 19 11.13 -3.70 -17.53
CA GLY A 19 11.80 -4.99 -17.77
C GLY A 19 11.54 -6.00 -16.65
N GLU A 20 11.41 -7.28 -17.01
CA GLU A 20 11.29 -8.36 -16.04
C GLU A 20 12.61 -8.56 -15.32
N LYS A 21 12.61 -8.34 -14.01
CA LYS A 21 13.77 -8.59 -13.16
C LYS A 21 13.28 -8.90 -11.75
N ASP A 22 13.73 -10.04 -11.25
CA ASP A 22 13.54 -10.47 -9.88
C ASP A 22 14.86 -10.21 -9.14
N LEU A 23 14.77 -9.74 -7.89
CA LEU A 23 15.94 -9.73 -7.03
C LEU A 23 16.29 -11.17 -6.65
N ALA A 24 17.58 -11.49 -6.61
CA ALA A 24 18.03 -12.77 -6.07
C ALA A 24 17.73 -12.83 -4.57
N PHE A 25 17.44 -14.01 -4.04
CA PHE A 25 17.15 -14.21 -2.62
C PHE A 25 18.30 -13.71 -1.75
N GLY A 26 19.55 -14.00 -2.13
CA GLY A 26 20.75 -13.52 -1.43
C GLY A 26 20.97 -12.00 -1.52
N GLU A 27 20.35 -11.30 -2.48
CA GLU A 27 20.31 -9.83 -2.49
C GLU A 27 19.25 -9.32 -1.51
N ILE A 28 18.07 -9.93 -1.49
CA ILE A 28 16.97 -9.55 -0.60
C ILE A 28 17.39 -9.71 0.86
N THR A 29 17.98 -10.84 1.25
CA THR A 29 18.41 -11.08 2.63
C THR A 29 19.46 -10.07 3.10
N ARG A 30 20.44 -9.74 2.25
CA ARG A 30 21.43 -8.67 2.55
C ARG A 30 20.78 -7.30 2.76
N VAL A 31 19.75 -6.97 1.99
CA VAL A 31 18.99 -5.72 2.16
C VAL A 31 18.21 -5.73 3.47
N ILE A 32 17.56 -6.85 3.80
CA ILE A 32 16.86 -7.05 5.08
C ILE A 32 17.82 -6.86 6.26
N ASP A 33 18.98 -7.52 6.24
CA ASP A 33 20.00 -7.34 7.29
C ASP A 33 20.45 -5.89 7.41
N SER A 34 20.74 -5.24 6.28
CA SER A 34 21.19 -3.85 6.25
C SER A 34 20.14 -2.90 6.83
N TYR A 35 18.86 -3.07 6.46
CA TYR A 35 17.77 -2.26 6.99
C TYR A 35 17.55 -2.50 8.48
N TYR A 36 17.68 -3.75 8.94
CA TYR A 36 17.58 -4.06 10.35
C TYR A 36 18.69 -3.40 11.18
N GLN A 37 19.93 -3.46 10.70
CA GLN A 37 21.10 -2.80 11.32
C GLN A 37 20.94 -1.27 11.38
N GLN A 38 20.24 -0.68 10.41
CA GLN A 38 19.92 0.75 10.39
C GLN A 38 18.72 1.14 11.30
N GLY A 39 18.14 0.18 12.02
CA GLY A 39 17.01 0.42 12.93
C GLY A 39 15.63 0.17 12.31
N GLY A 40 15.55 -0.33 11.07
CA GLY A 40 14.29 -0.74 10.46
C GLY A 40 13.66 -1.91 11.24
N ARG A 41 12.37 -1.81 11.54
CA ARG A 41 11.62 -2.83 12.31
C ARG A 41 10.34 -3.32 11.65
N CYS A 42 9.89 -2.64 10.60
CA CYS A 42 8.77 -3.05 9.78
C CYS A 42 9.27 -3.27 8.35
N LEU A 43 8.97 -4.41 7.76
CA LEU A 43 9.34 -4.73 6.39
C LEU A 43 8.08 -4.73 5.52
N TYR A 44 8.11 -3.98 4.43
CA TYR A 44 7.03 -3.94 3.45
C TYR A 44 7.49 -4.62 2.16
N LEU A 45 6.85 -5.73 1.81
CA LEU A 45 7.11 -6.52 0.62
C LEU A 45 6.14 -6.06 -0.49
N GLU A 46 6.71 -5.40 -1.49
CA GLU A 46 6.00 -4.87 -2.65
C GLU A 46 6.78 -5.19 -3.94
N GLY A 47 6.23 -4.84 -5.10
CA GLY A 47 6.88 -5.05 -6.40
C GLY A 47 5.87 -4.88 -7.55
N GLY A 48 5.95 -5.76 -8.53
CA GLY A 48 4.81 -6.11 -9.37
C GLY A 48 3.79 -6.88 -8.55
N GLU A 49 3.70 -8.19 -8.75
CA GLU A 49 2.93 -9.05 -7.86
C GLU A 49 3.90 -9.88 -6.99
N PRO A 50 4.02 -9.60 -5.68
CA PRO A 50 4.98 -10.28 -4.81
C PRO A 50 4.84 -11.80 -4.81
N PHE A 51 3.63 -12.34 -4.92
CA PHE A 51 3.42 -13.79 -4.93
C PHE A 51 3.96 -14.48 -6.20
N LEU A 52 4.26 -13.73 -7.27
CA LEU A 52 4.96 -14.26 -8.46
C LEU A 52 6.47 -14.37 -8.28
N TRP A 53 7.06 -13.67 -7.31
CA TRP A 53 8.51 -13.67 -7.11
C TRP A 53 9.02 -15.07 -6.77
N ARG A 54 10.09 -15.48 -7.45
CA ARG A 54 10.78 -16.76 -7.27
C ARG A 54 12.27 -16.59 -7.57
N ASP A 55 13.10 -17.27 -6.80
CA ASP A 55 14.53 -17.48 -7.10
C ASP A 55 14.88 -18.95 -6.82
N GLY A 56 14.94 -19.76 -7.88
CA GLY A 56 15.06 -21.22 -7.75
C GLY A 56 13.93 -21.82 -6.91
N THR A 57 14.26 -22.40 -5.76
CA THR A 57 13.31 -22.98 -4.81
C THR A 57 12.71 -21.95 -3.85
N TYR A 58 13.27 -20.74 -3.77
CA TYR A 58 12.81 -19.70 -2.87
C TYR A 58 11.56 -19.00 -3.42
N GLY A 59 10.59 -18.77 -2.54
CA GLY A 59 9.39 -17.98 -2.78
C GLY A 59 9.17 -16.97 -1.66
N ILE A 60 8.12 -16.16 -1.76
CA ILE A 60 7.86 -15.04 -0.83
C ILE A 60 7.87 -15.45 0.64
N GLU A 61 7.36 -16.64 0.99
CA GLU A 61 7.38 -17.15 2.37
C GLU A 61 8.80 -17.28 2.94
N HIS A 62 9.78 -17.67 2.14
CA HIS A 62 11.16 -17.76 2.61
C HIS A 62 11.72 -16.37 2.97
N ILE A 63 11.23 -15.30 2.32
CA ILE A 63 11.60 -13.92 2.67
C ILE A 63 10.92 -13.52 3.99
N VAL A 64 9.65 -13.86 4.16
CA VAL A 64 8.89 -13.59 5.40
C VAL A 64 9.54 -14.29 6.58
N GLU A 65 9.80 -15.59 6.48
CA GLU A 65 10.48 -16.40 7.51
C GLU A 65 11.86 -15.84 7.85
N TYR A 66 12.65 -15.47 6.83
CA TYR A 66 13.96 -14.87 7.05
C TYR A 66 13.87 -13.55 7.82
N ALA A 67 12.99 -12.64 7.40
CA ALA A 67 12.81 -11.34 8.08
C ALA A 67 12.35 -11.52 9.53
N ARG A 68 11.47 -12.48 9.80
CA ARG A 68 11.06 -12.84 11.17
C ARG A 68 12.23 -13.40 11.98
N GLY A 69 13.05 -14.27 11.38
CA GLY A 69 14.27 -14.81 12.00
C GLY A 69 15.30 -13.75 12.35
N VAL A 70 15.41 -12.68 11.56
CA VAL A 70 16.24 -11.50 11.86
C VAL A 70 15.68 -10.66 13.02
N GLY A 71 14.38 -10.75 13.29
CA GLY A 71 13.70 -10.06 14.40
C GLY A 71 12.94 -8.80 14.00
N TYR A 72 12.48 -8.71 12.75
CA TYR A 72 11.50 -7.68 12.37
C TYR A 72 10.23 -7.82 13.19
N LEU A 73 9.67 -6.68 13.64
CA LEU A 73 8.45 -6.65 14.44
C LEU A 73 7.20 -6.95 13.60
N ALA A 74 7.25 -6.62 12.30
CA ALA A 74 6.19 -6.94 11.36
C ALA A 74 6.70 -7.03 9.93
N VAL A 75 6.14 -7.97 9.19
CA VAL A 75 6.30 -8.15 7.75
C VAL A 75 4.93 -7.99 7.10
N ILE A 76 4.83 -7.02 6.19
CA ILE A 76 3.60 -6.63 5.52
C ILE A 76 3.75 -6.89 4.02
N ILE A 77 2.74 -7.51 3.39
CA ILE A 77 2.71 -7.75 1.94
C ILE A 77 1.65 -6.85 1.29
N TYR A 78 2.00 -6.16 0.21
CA TYR A 78 1.02 -5.55 -0.70
C TYR A 78 0.87 -6.38 -1.97
N THR A 79 -0.32 -6.90 -2.21
CA THR A 79 -0.64 -7.76 -3.36
C THR A 79 -1.82 -7.20 -4.16
N ASN A 80 -1.92 -7.59 -5.43
CA ASN A 80 -3.10 -7.38 -6.23
C ASN A 80 -4.23 -8.40 -5.92
N GLY A 81 -3.97 -9.41 -5.09
CA GLY A 81 -4.97 -10.35 -4.58
C GLY A 81 -5.38 -11.47 -5.53
N THR A 82 -4.75 -11.58 -6.69
CA THR A 82 -5.14 -12.57 -7.72
C THR A 82 -4.54 -13.96 -7.52
N ILE A 83 -3.61 -14.10 -6.58
CA ILE A 83 -2.99 -15.36 -6.15
C ILE A 83 -3.44 -15.63 -4.71
N SER A 84 -3.46 -16.91 -4.33
CA SER A 84 -3.78 -17.34 -2.96
C SER A 84 -3.06 -16.48 -1.90
N LEU A 85 -3.82 -16.06 -0.89
CA LEU A 85 -3.37 -15.18 0.20
C LEU A 85 -2.80 -15.96 1.40
N GLU A 86 -2.38 -17.21 1.17
CA GLU A 86 -1.77 -18.05 2.19
C GLU A 86 -0.32 -17.61 2.42
N THR A 87 -0.08 -16.99 3.57
CA THR A 87 1.22 -16.46 3.98
C THR A 87 1.36 -16.39 5.49
N SER A 88 2.60 -16.47 5.97
CA SER A 88 2.99 -16.27 7.37
C SER A 88 3.29 -14.79 7.72
N ALA A 89 3.08 -13.86 6.77
CA ALA A 89 3.23 -12.44 7.01
C ALA A 89 2.24 -11.94 8.07
N ASP A 90 2.58 -10.86 8.78
CA ASP A 90 1.74 -10.34 9.86
C ASP A 90 0.50 -9.61 9.33
N THR A 91 0.58 -9.06 8.10
CA THR A 91 -0.50 -8.32 7.46
C THR A 91 -0.42 -8.37 5.95
N VAL A 92 -1.58 -8.49 5.28
CA VAL A 92 -1.70 -8.44 3.83
C VAL A 92 -2.64 -7.31 3.41
N PHE A 93 -2.13 -6.40 2.58
CA PHE A 93 -2.92 -5.37 1.91
C PHE A 93 -3.26 -5.81 0.48
N ILE A 94 -4.56 -5.85 0.19
CA ILE A 94 -5.12 -6.29 -1.08
C ILE A 94 -5.59 -5.08 -1.87
N SER A 95 -5.07 -4.92 -3.08
CA SER A 95 -5.31 -3.72 -3.87
C SER A 95 -6.63 -3.76 -4.62
N ILE A 96 -7.62 -3.01 -4.14
CA ILE A 96 -8.95 -2.89 -4.75
C ILE A 96 -9.31 -1.41 -4.89
N ASP A 97 -9.50 -0.95 -6.14
CA ASP A 97 -9.68 0.49 -6.46
C ASP A 97 -11.10 0.83 -6.96
N GLY A 98 -12.14 0.24 -6.38
CA GLY A 98 -13.53 0.52 -6.74
C GLY A 98 -14.42 -0.70 -6.54
N LEU A 99 -15.71 -0.54 -6.85
CA LEU A 99 -16.58 -1.68 -7.07
C LEU A 99 -16.19 -2.39 -8.38
N GLN A 100 -16.75 -3.58 -8.62
CA GLN A 100 -16.31 -4.50 -9.68
C GLN A 100 -16.04 -3.82 -11.04
N GLU A 101 -17.00 -3.07 -11.59
CA GLU A 101 -16.85 -2.42 -12.90
C GLU A 101 -15.66 -1.45 -12.93
N THR A 102 -15.58 -0.56 -11.93
CA THR A 102 -14.52 0.45 -11.83
C THR A 102 -13.16 -0.18 -11.52
N HIS A 103 -13.12 -1.20 -10.64
CA HIS A 103 -11.91 -1.97 -10.37
C HIS A 103 -11.40 -2.64 -11.65
N ASP A 104 -12.26 -3.37 -12.36
CA ASP A 104 -11.89 -4.13 -13.54
C ASP A 104 -11.49 -3.21 -14.70
N TYR A 105 -12.10 -2.03 -14.81
CA TYR A 105 -11.64 -1.00 -15.73
C TYR A 105 -10.21 -0.56 -15.41
N LEU A 106 -9.88 -0.33 -14.13
CA LEU A 106 -8.58 0.18 -13.68
C LEU A 106 -7.48 -0.88 -13.70
N ARG A 107 -7.79 -2.14 -13.36
CA ARG A 107 -6.84 -3.21 -13.06
C ARG A 107 -6.93 -4.43 -13.98
N GLY A 108 -7.99 -4.52 -14.79
CA GLY A 108 -8.36 -5.70 -15.57
C GLY A 108 -9.33 -6.61 -14.80
N PRO A 109 -10.02 -7.53 -15.49
CA PRO A 109 -11.10 -8.36 -14.94
C PRO A 109 -10.56 -9.32 -13.86
N SER A 110 -10.55 -8.86 -12.63
CA SER A 110 -9.86 -9.53 -11.52
C SER A 110 -10.62 -9.46 -10.20
N PHE A 111 -11.63 -8.59 -10.08
CA PHE A 111 -12.40 -8.40 -8.86
C PHE A 111 -12.95 -9.72 -8.30
N ASP A 112 -13.66 -10.52 -9.11
CA ASP A 112 -14.28 -11.76 -8.65
C ASP A 112 -13.26 -12.77 -8.12
N ARG A 113 -12.11 -12.89 -8.82
CA ARG A 113 -11.01 -13.76 -8.39
C ARG A 113 -10.39 -13.28 -7.07
N ILE A 114 -10.30 -11.96 -6.87
CA ILE A 114 -9.80 -11.39 -5.61
C ILE A 114 -10.77 -11.70 -4.47
N MET A 115 -12.09 -11.55 -4.69
CA MET A 115 -13.10 -11.92 -3.69
C MET A 115 -13.04 -13.40 -3.33
N GLU A 116 -12.91 -14.28 -4.33
CA GLU A 116 -12.76 -15.72 -4.10
C GLU A 116 -11.52 -16.04 -3.26
N ASN A 117 -10.38 -15.37 -3.51
CA ASN A 117 -9.17 -15.55 -2.71
C ASN A 117 -9.31 -15.00 -1.28
N ILE A 118 -10.06 -13.92 -1.09
CA ILE A 118 -10.38 -13.38 0.24
C ILE A 118 -11.23 -14.39 1.03
N ASP A 119 -12.29 -14.91 0.42
CA ASP A 119 -13.22 -15.85 1.06
C ASP A 119 -12.57 -17.20 1.40
N ARG A 120 -11.59 -17.63 0.59
CA ARG A 120 -10.84 -18.87 0.83
C ARG A 120 -9.68 -18.70 1.82
N SER A 121 -9.28 -17.47 2.14
CA SER A 121 -8.09 -17.22 2.95
C SER A 121 -8.34 -17.48 4.43
N GLY A 122 -7.42 -18.21 5.06
CA GLY A 122 -7.38 -18.36 6.52
C GLY A 122 -6.69 -17.19 7.25
N HIS A 123 -6.21 -16.18 6.51
CA HIS A 123 -5.36 -15.13 7.07
C HIS A 123 -6.16 -14.13 7.92
N SER A 124 -5.74 -13.93 9.17
CA SER A 124 -6.50 -13.15 10.15
C SER A 124 -6.38 -11.63 9.99
N SER A 125 -5.39 -11.15 9.21
CA SER A 125 -5.09 -9.72 9.07
C SER A 125 -5.07 -9.27 7.61
N LEU A 126 -6.24 -9.36 6.95
CA LEU A 126 -6.45 -8.85 5.60
C LEU A 126 -7.03 -7.43 5.63
N PHE A 127 -6.44 -6.53 4.86
CA PHE A 127 -6.93 -5.18 4.67
C PHE A 127 -6.97 -4.84 3.18
N ILE A 128 -7.77 -3.85 2.82
CA ILE A 128 -7.78 -3.30 1.47
C ILE A 128 -6.92 -2.05 1.44
N ASN A 129 -6.07 -1.91 0.43
CA ASN A 129 -5.54 -0.61 0.03
C ASN A 129 -6.27 -0.10 -1.22
N PHE A 130 -6.79 1.12 -1.14
CA PHE A 130 -7.58 1.75 -2.19
C PHE A 130 -6.89 3.02 -2.67
N THR A 131 -6.63 3.14 -3.97
CA THR A 131 -6.05 4.34 -4.57
C THR A 131 -7.14 5.22 -5.17
N ILE A 132 -7.49 6.27 -4.44
CA ILE A 132 -8.49 7.26 -4.85
C ILE A 132 -7.99 8.02 -6.06
N ASN A 133 -8.81 8.05 -7.10
CA ASN A 133 -8.58 8.74 -8.36
C ASN A 133 -9.90 9.27 -8.93
N ARG A 134 -9.84 10.06 -10.00
CA ARG A 134 -11.02 10.71 -10.58
C ARG A 134 -12.11 9.74 -11.04
N ARG A 135 -11.77 8.49 -11.38
CA ARG A 135 -12.75 7.47 -11.81
C ARG A 135 -13.53 6.89 -10.64
N ASN A 136 -12.90 6.68 -9.49
CA ASN A 136 -13.49 5.95 -8.35
C ASN A 136 -13.89 6.83 -7.16
N GLN A 137 -13.57 8.14 -7.18
CA GLN A 137 -13.87 9.04 -6.05
C GLN A 137 -15.36 9.13 -5.72
N ALA A 138 -16.26 8.99 -6.70
CA ALA A 138 -17.70 9.04 -6.49
C ALA A 138 -18.24 7.77 -5.79
N GLU A 139 -17.50 6.67 -5.81
CA GLU A 139 -17.94 5.38 -5.25
C GLU A 139 -17.53 5.19 -3.78
N LEU A 140 -16.80 6.13 -3.17
CA LEU A 140 -16.13 5.91 -1.88
C LEU A 140 -17.09 5.44 -0.77
N GLU A 141 -18.29 6.00 -0.66
CA GLU A 141 -19.26 5.59 0.36
C GLU A 141 -19.82 4.20 0.08
N ALA A 142 -20.24 3.94 -1.17
CA ALA A 142 -20.75 2.63 -1.58
C ALA A 142 -19.68 1.53 -1.40
N PHE A 143 -18.43 1.84 -1.75
CA PHE A 143 -17.29 0.96 -1.54
C PHE A 143 -17.04 0.69 -0.06
N CYS A 144 -17.04 1.72 0.79
CA CYS A 144 -16.90 1.54 2.24
C CYS A 144 -18.01 0.65 2.81
N SER A 145 -19.26 0.86 2.37
CA SER A 145 -20.40 0.05 2.78
C SER A 145 -20.28 -1.40 2.33
N TYR A 146 -19.81 -1.64 1.10
CA TYR A 146 -19.56 -2.98 0.58
C TYR A 146 -18.49 -3.71 1.41
N VAL A 147 -17.34 -3.07 1.65
CA VAL A 147 -16.25 -3.66 2.44
C VAL A 147 -16.66 -3.91 3.89
N ASP A 148 -17.52 -3.07 4.47
CA ASP A 148 -17.99 -3.29 5.84
C ASP A 148 -18.81 -4.58 5.99
N GLY A 149 -19.44 -5.04 4.91
CA GLY A 149 -20.12 -6.33 4.85
C GLY A 149 -19.20 -7.54 4.66
N LEU A 150 -17.90 -7.34 4.38
CA LEU A 150 -16.95 -8.43 4.22
C LEU A 150 -16.35 -8.84 5.57
N GLU A 151 -16.59 -10.09 5.97
CA GLU A 151 -16.15 -10.63 7.26
C GLU A 151 -14.62 -10.74 7.37
N HIS A 152 -13.96 -11.22 6.31
CA HIS A 152 -12.52 -11.47 6.28
C HIS A 152 -11.66 -10.19 6.22
N ILE A 153 -12.22 -9.06 5.77
CA ILE A 153 -11.49 -7.81 5.63
C ILE A 153 -11.63 -6.99 6.90
N ARG A 154 -10.52 -6.55 7.51
CA ARG A 154 -10.53 -5.77 8.76
C ARG A 154 -10.69 -4.26 8.56
N GLY A 155 -10.55 -3.78 7.33
CA GLY A 155 -10.77 -2.38 6.97
C GLY A 155 -10.04 -1.95 5.70
N THR A 156 -10.21 -0.66 5.37
CA THR A 156 -9.65 -0.04 4.16
C THR A 156 -8.69 1.08 4.51
N PHE A 157 -7.50 1.06 3.90
CA PHE A 157 -6.55 2.16 3.88
C PHE A 157 -6.61 2.88 2.54
N PHE A 158 -6.87 4.19 2.58
CA PHE A 158 -6.94 5.01 1.39
C PHE A 158 -5.60 5.67 1.07
N TYR A 159 -5.32 5.75 -0.22
CA TYR A 159 -4.24 6.46 -0.87
C TYR A 159 -4.83 7.39 -1.92
N PHE A 160 -4.08 8.39 -2.39
CA PHE A 160 -4.43 9.11 -3.61
C PHE A 160 -3.54 8.67 -4.77
N HIS A 161 -4.06 8.72 -5.99
CA HIS A 161 -3.26 8.64 -7.19
C HIS A 161 -2.20 9.75 -7.17
N THR A 162 -0.93 9.35 -7.27
CA THR A 162 0.20 10.29 -7.28
C THR A 162 0.63 10.51 -8.73
N PRO A 163 0.75 11.76 -9.21
CA PRO A 163 1.05 12.08 -10.61
C PRO A 163 2.52 11.87 -10.97
N TYR A 164 3.04 10.64 -10.77
CA TYR A 164 4.44 10.28 -11.06
C TYR A 164 4.85 10.48 -12.51
N TYR A 165 3.88 10.51 -13.42
CA TYR A 165 4.07 10.55 -14.86
C TYR A 165 3.37 11.75 -15.49
N GLY A 166 3.15 12.80 -14.71
CA GLY A 166 2.30 13.94 -15.06
C GLY A 166 0.85 13.78 -14.63
N HIS A 167 0.03 14.76 -14.96
CA HIS A 167 -1.40 14.77 -14.64
C HIS A 167 -2.15 14.03 -15.76
N ASP A 168 -2.61 12.83 -15.46
CA ASP A 168 -3.41 12.01 -16.37
C ASP A 168 -4.91 12.10 -16.05
N GLU A 169 -5.73 11.28 -16.72
CA GLU A 169 -7.18 11.26 -16.51
C GLU A 169 -7.60 10.83 -15.08
N LEU A 170 -6.68 10.27 -14.30
CA LEU A 170 -6.91 9.76 -12.94
C LEU A 170 -6.54 10.81 -11.87
N TYR A 171 -5.83 11.86 -12.25
CA TYR A 171 -5.42 12.94 -11.35
C TYR A 171 -6.63 13.65 -10.72
N ILE A 172 -6.54 13.91 -9.41
CA ILE A 172 -7.55 14.62 -8.62
C ILE A 172 -7.02 16.02 -8.30
N GLU A 173 -7.83 17.04 -8.55
CA GLU A 173 -7.45 18.42 -8.28
C GLU A 173 -7.38 18.71 -6.77
N PRO A 174 -6.55 19.68 -6.30
CA PRO A 174 -6.40 19.96 -4.88
C PRO A 174 -7.71 20.26 -4.13
N ALA A 175 -8.66 20.96 -4.77
CA ALA A 175 -9.96 21.26 -4.18
C ALA A 175 -10.82 20.01 -4.00
N GLU A 176 -10.86 19.12 -5.00
CA GLU A 176 -11.54 17.82 -4.93
C GLU A 176 -10.91 16.94 -3.85
N ARG A 177 -9.58 16.91 -3.79
CA ARG A 177 -8.82 16.16 -2.77
C ARG A 177 -9.19 16.61 -1.35
N ALA A 178 -9.33 17.91 -1.12
CA ALA A 178 -9.76 18.44 0.17
C ALA A 178 -11.18 17.99 0.53
N ALA A 179 -12.12 18.04 -0.43
CA ALA A 179 -13.49 17.57 -0.23
C ALA A 179 -13.54 16.07 0.11
N ILE A 180 -12.76 15.23 -0.58
CA ILE A 180 -12.64 13.79 -0.30
C ILE A 180 -12.08 13.55 1.10
N LEU A 181 -11.06 14.30 1.53
CA LEU A 181 -10.51 14.15 2.88
C LEU A 181 -11.54 14.50 3.96
N HIS A 182 -12.41 15.47 3.71
CA HIS A 182 -13.55 15.74 4.59
C HIS A 182 -14.55 14.58 4.63
N GLN A 183 -14.88 13.99 3.47
CA GLN A 183 -15.73 12.79 3.39
C GLN A 183 -15.11 11.62 4.16
N LEU A 184 -13.82 11.31 3.96
CA LEU A 184 -13.13 10.24 4.67
C LEU A 184 -13.13 10.43 6.21
N LEU A 185 -13.01 11.68 6.69
CA LEU A 185 -13.13 11.99 8.11
C LEU A 185 -14.53 11.70 8.67
N GLU A 186 -15.57 11.90 7.87
CA GLU A 186 -16.94 11.55 8.20
C GLU A 186 -17.17 10.04 8.13
N TYR A 187 -16.79 9.41 7.03
CA TYR A 187 -16.93 7.97 6.78
C TYR A 187 -16.20 7.13 7.83
N LYS A 188 -15.06 7.59 8.35
CA LYS A 188 -14.35 6.91 9.45
C LYS A 188 -15.19 6.79 10.73
N ARG A 189 -16.24 7.60 10.91
CA ARG A 189 -17.17 7.46 12.05
C ARG A 189 -18.14 6.30 11.86
N ARG A 190 -18.33 5.84 10.61
CA ARG A 190 -19.35 4.86 10.19
C ARG A 190 -18.74 3.54 9.72
N TYR A 191 -17.56 3.58 9.09
CA TYR A 191 -16.92 2.44 8.44
C TYR A 191 -15.51 2.17 8.97
N ARG A 192 -15.01 0.96 8.74
CA ARG A 192 -13.66 0.49 9.11
C ARG A 192 -12.55 1.12 8.25
N ILE A 193 -12.38 2.44 8.37
CA ILE A 193 -11.30 3.20 7.70
C ILE A 193 -10.05 3.23 8.56
N LEU A 194 -8.93 2.89 7.95
CA LEU A 194 -7.64 2.74 8.61
C LEU A 194 -6.78 4.01 8.59
N ASN A 195 -7.05 5.01 7.76
CA ASN A 195 -6.38 6.31 7.91
C ASN A 195 -6.79 6.96 9.24
N SER A 196 -5.86 7.45 10.06
CA SER A 196 -6.18 8.07 11.35
C SER A 196 -6.77 9.47 11.17
N ARG A 197 -7.48 9.97 12.19
CA ARG A 197 -7.98 11.37 12.16
C ARG A 197 -6.82 12.38 12.06
N ALA A 198 -5.70 12.10 12.72
CA ALA A 198 -4.51 12.95 12.65
C ALA A 198 -3.87 12.92 11.26
N GLY A 199 -3.71 11.72 10.66
CA GLY A 199 -3.17 11.55 9.32
C GLY A 199 -4.04 12.21 8.26
N LEU A 200 -5.36 11.98 8.27
CA LEU A 200 -6.31 12.64 7.36
C LEU A 200 -6.29 14.17 7.50
N LYS A 201 -6.25 14.70 8.74
CA LYS A 201 -6.16 16.15 8.96
C LYS A 201 -4.81 16.73 8.51
N SER A 202 -3.72 15.98 8.67
CA SER A 202 -2.40 16.38 8.17
C SER A 202 -2.35 16.37 6.65
N ALA A 203 -2.98 15.37 6.02
CA ALA A 203 -3.16 15.31 4.58
C ALA A 203 -3.96 16.51 4.05
N LEU A 204 -5.01 16.92 4.77
CA LEU A 204 -5.84 18.08 4.41
C LEU A 204 -5.05 19.40 4.48
N ARG A 205 -4.22 19.58 5.51
CA ARG A 205 -3.32 20.73 5.62
C ARG A 205 -2.09 20.62 4.73
N ASN A 206 -1.85 19.45 4.14
CA ASN A 206 -0.67 19.11 3.35
C ASN A 206 0.65 19.42 4.09
N ASP A 207 0.71 19.14 5.40
CA ASP A 207 1.76 19.66 6.31
C ASP A 207 2.71 18.59 6.88
N TRP A 208 2.61 17.34 6.43
CA TRP A 208 3.53 16.29 6.89
C TRP A 208 4.92 16.44 6.28
N LYS A 209 5.94 16.00 7.02
CA LYS A 209 7.34 16.11 6.60
C LYS A 209 7.60 15.27 5.34
N ARG A 210 8.25 15.89 4.35
CA ARG A 210 8.70 15.24 3.11
C ARG A 210 10.11 15.75 2.74
N PRO A 211 11.06 14.86 2.41
CA PRO A 211 10.99 13.41 2.54
C PRO A 211 10.94 12.96 4.01
N LEU A 212 10.32 11.81 4.28
CA LEU A 212 10.45 11.14 5.58
C LEU A 212 11.83 10.52 5.75
N ASP A 213 12.28 10.44 7.01
CA ASP A 213 13.62 9.97 7.37
C ASP A 213 13.63 8.48 7.70
N VAL A 214 12.47 7.97 8.11
CA VAL A 214 12.30 6.61 8.66
C VAL A 214 11.77 5.60 7.65
N CYS A 215 11.53 6.04 6.40
CA CYS A 215 11.02 5.19 5.33
C CYS A 215 12.08 5.11 4.23
N SER A 216 12.39 3.89 3.81
CA SER A 216 13.30 3.62 2.70
C SER A 216 12.74 2.56 1.77
N VAL A 217 13.01 2.69 0.48
CA VAL A 217 12.59 1.77 -0.57
C VAL A 217 13.83 1.27 -1.28
N TYR A 218 14.00 -0.05 -1.37
CA TYR A 218 15.03 -0.68 -2.19
C TYR A 218 14.47 -1.10 -3.55
N GLU A 219 15.12 -0.68 -4.64
CA GLU A 219 14.87 -1.18 -5.99
C GLU A 219 16.18 -1.19 -6.78
N LYS A 220 16.51 -2.34 -7.40
CA LYS A 220 17.61 -2.49 -8.37
C LYS A 220 18.98 -1.99 -7.90
N GLY A 221 19.42 -2.36 -6.69
CA GLY A 221 20.73 -1.92 -6.17
C GLY A 221 20.72 -0.53 -5.54
N GLU A 222 19.62 0.22 -5.67
CA GLU A 222 19.50 1.57 -5.14
C GLU A 222 18.53 1.61 -3.95
N THR A 223 18.91 2.38 -2.93
CA THR A 223 18.04 2.70 -1.80
C THR A 223 17.55 4.14 -1.93
N TYR A 224 16.23 4.29 -1.96
CA TYR A 224 15.50 5.55 -1.99
C TYR A 224 14.94 5.88 -0.60
N ARG A 225 14.89 7.17 -0.20
CA ARG A 225 14.45 7.68 1.09
C ARG A 225 13.09 8.29 0.84
N CYS A 226 12.12 7.96 1.68
CA CYS A 226 10.70 8.23 1.47
C CYS A 226 10.14 7.49 0.25
N CYS A 227 10.40 7.95 -0.97
CA CYS A 227 9.95 7.28 -2.19
C CYS A 227 11.02 7.36 -3.30
N ARG A 228 10.75 6.67 -4.41
CA ARG A 228 11.65 6.57 -5.56
C ARG A 228 11.87 7.88 -6.32
N TYR A 229 10.95 8.82 -6.22
CA TYR A 229 11.01 10.09 -6.93
C TYR A 229 11.54 11.19 -6.01
N ARG A 230 12.83 11.09 -5.69
CA ARG A 230 13.51 12.06 -4.82
C ARG A 230 13.68 13.41 -5.52
N GLY A 231 13.62 14.49 -4.74
CA GLY A 231 14.01 15.83 -5.20
C GLY A 231 12.95 16.62 -5.97
N ASP A 232 11.79 16.02 -6.27
CA ASP A 232 10.67 16.71 -6.91
C ASP A 232 9.71 17.28 -5.85
N ALA A 233 9.86 18.57 -5.58
CA ALA A 233 9.04 19.26 -4.59
C ALA A 233 7.55 19.33 -4.98
N GLU A 234 7.24 19.40 -6.28
CA GLU A 234 5.87 19.48 -6.77
C GLU A 234 5.17 18.14 -6.61
N LEU A 235 5.82 17.06 -7.04
CA LEU A 235 5.36 15.71 -6.81
C LEU A 235 5.21 15.39 -5.33
N CYS A 236 6.15 15.87 -4.49
CA CYS A 236 6.04 15.72 -3.04
C CYS A 236 4.80 16.43 -2.50
N ARG A 237 4.49 17.65 -2.95
CA ARG A 237 3.26 18.38 -2.58
C ARG A 237 2.00 17.65 -3.01
N ASN A 238 2.05 16.94 -4.14
CA ASN A 238 0.94 16.14 -4.67
C ASN A 238 0.99 14.65 -4.26
N CYS A 239 1.91 14.27 -3.38
CA CYS A 239 2.08 12.88 -2.93
C CYS A 239 0.78 12.30 -2.38
N GLY A 240 0.38 11.13 -2.87
CA GLY A 240 -0.82 10.43 -2.46
C GLY A 240 -0.59 9.33 -1.43
N TYR A 241 0.65 9.12 -0.98
CA TYR A 241 0.96 8.16 0.10
C TYR A 241 0.50 8.66 1.46
N LEU A 242 -0.78 8.45 1.78
CA LEU A 242 -1.33 8.82 3.08
C LEU A 242 -0.67 8.05 4.24
N SER A 243 -0.07 6.88 3.99
CA SER A 243 0.77 6.17 4.98
C SER A 243 1.93 7.02 5.48
N TYR A 244 2.50 7.90 4.66
CA TYR A 244 3.57 8.81 5.10
C TYR A 244 3.03 9.92 6.00
N ALA A 245 1.80 10.39 5.77
CA ALA A 245 1.14 11.26 6.73
C ALA A 245 0.87 10.53 8.05
N GLU A 246 0.45 9.26 8.03
CA GLU A 246 0.27 8.46 9.25
C GLU A 246 1.57 8.30 10.05
N ILE A 247 2.67 7.99 9.37
CA ILE A 247 3.99 7.81 10.00
C ILE A 247 4.47 9.13 10.60
N ASP A 248 4.40 10.24 9.88
CA ASP A 248 4.75 11.58 10.40
C ASP A 248 3.95 11.93 11.66
N GLN A 249 2.64 11.69 11.65
CA GLN A 249 1.79 11.99 12.79
C GLN A 249 2.00 11.03 13.96
N THR A 250 2.38 9.77 13.70
CA THR A 250 2.78 8.81 14.73
C THR A 250 4.08 9.24 15.40
N LEU A 251 5.08 9.69 14.64
CA LEU A 251 6.33 10.24 15.16
C LEU A 251 6.11 11.53 15.99
N LYS A 252 5.08 12.31 15.66
CA LYS A 252 4.61 13.47 16.45
C LYS A 252 3.72 13.09 17.63
N LEU A 253 3.65 11.80 17.97
CA LEU A 253 2.90 11.22 19.07
C LEU A 253 1.41 11.60 19.08
N LYS A 254 0.80 11.75 17.90
CA LYS A 254 -0.63 12.07 17.83
C LYS A 254 -1.44 10.84 18.26
N PRO A 255 -2.32 10.93 19.28
CA PRO A 255 -2.98 9.76 19.86
C PRO A 255 -3.74 8.91 18.84
N SER A 256 -4.49 9.54 17.94
CA SER A 256 -5.24 8.78 16.93
C SER A 256 -4.35 8.07 15.91
N ALA A 257 -3.14 8.59 15.63
CA ALA A 257 -2.20 7.95 14.71
C ALA A 257 -1.53 6.74 15.40
N ILE A 258 -1.08 6.90 16.65
CA ILE A 258 -0.52 5.79 17.45
C ILE A 258 -1.54 4.65 17.60
N LEU A 259 -2.76 4.94 18.04
CA LEU A 259 -3.81 3.93 18.21
C LEU A 259 -4.14 3.21 16.91
N ASN A 260 -3.96 3.87 15.78
CA ASN A 260 -4.21 3.26 14.49
C ASN A 260 -3.01 2.45 13.98
N ALA A 261 -1.77 2.87 14.26
CA ALA A 261 -0.58 2.08 13.95
C ALA A 261 -0.64 0.70 14.63
N LEU A 262 -1.12 0.64 15.87
CA LEU A 262 -1.34 -0.60 16.63
C LEU A 262 -2.44 -1.52 16.07
N LYS A 263 -3.11 -1.17 14.97
CA LYS A 263 -4.11 -2.05 14.33
C LYS A 263 -3.51 -2.98 13.28
N TYR A 264 -2.33 -2.64 12.75
CA TYR A 264 -1.64 -3.41 11.71
C TYR A 264 -0.44 -4.21 12.24
N PHE A 265 -0.07 -3.96 13.49
CA PHE A 265 1.00 -4.63 14.24
C PHE A 265 0.36 -5.43 15.36
#